data_AF-A0A7Z9S076-F1
#
_entry.id   AF-A0A7Z9S076-F1
#
_cell.length_a   1.000
_cell.length_b   1.000
_cell.length_c   1.000
_cell.angle_alpha   90.00
_cell.angle_beta   90.00
_cell.angle_gamma   90.00
#
_symmetry.space_group_name_H-M   'P 1'
#
loop_
_entity.id
_entity.type
_entity.pdbx_description
1 polymer ?
#
loop_
_entity_poly.entity_id
_entity_poly.type
_entity_poly.pdbx_seq_one_letter_code
_entity_poly.pdbx_strand_id
1 'polypeptide(L)'
;MTSSPGCSKKRRRMSSEEAQRLLDPSSLAKISGLIVRARMIVEGSITGLHRSPFHGSSVEFAEHREYVPGDDIRYIDWKVFGRSDRYYIKQFEEETNLRVQLVLDASESMAYGSGAMSKLDYARTLAASLAYLILGQQDAVGALVFDEKIRAEAPISQSRSHLQDLVGVLAQQSGKDATDIGEALGRVFDRLKRRCLIVLLTDLFDDK
;
A
#
# COMPACT_ATOMS: atom_id res chain seq x y z
N MET A 1 19.73 -7.04 -35.87
CA MET A 1 19.59 -8.07 -34.81
C MET A 1 20.17 -7.51 -33.53
N THR A 2 19.38 -6.76 -32.76
CA THR A 2 19.80 -6.09 -31.53
C THR A 2 19.11 -6.79 -30.35
N SER A 3 19.84 -7.68 -29.69
CA SER A 3 19.39 -8.37 -28.48
C SER A 3 19.50 -7.45 -27.27
N SER A 4 18.36 -7.01 -26.74
CA SER A 4 18.26 -6.32 -25.44
C SER A 4 18.66 -7.26 -24.28
N PRO A 5 19.49 -6.84 -23.32
CA PRO A 5 19.77 -7.65 -22.14
C PRO A 5 18.63 -7.53 -21.13
N GLY A 6 18.00 -8.67 -20.83
CA GLY A 6 16.93 -8.78 -19.84
C GLY A 6 17.40 -8.41 -18.43
N CYS A 7 16.71 -7.44 -17.82
CA CYS A 7 16.91 -7.03 -16.44
C CYS A 7 16.32 -8.09 -15.49
N SER A 8 17.14 -9.05 -15.06
CA SER A 8 16.85 -9.99 -13.98
C SER A 8 16.63 -9.24 -12.66
N LYS A 9 15.37 -9.15 -12.20
CA LYS A 9 15.01 -8.60 -10.89
C LYS A 9 15.42 -9.59 -9.79
N LYS A 10 16.65 -9.49 -9.29
CA LYS A 10 17.03 -10.12 -8.02
C LYS A 10 16.18 -9.53 -6.89
N ARG A 11 15.23 -10.31 -6.37
CA ARG A 11 14.61 -10.05 -5.06
C ARG A 11 15.75 -9.87 -4.05
N ARG A 12 15.90 -8.67 -3.48
CA ARG A 12 16.91 -8.41 -2.45
C ARG A 12 16.53 -9.23 -1.22
N ARG A 13 17.28 -10.29 -0.95
CA ARG A 13 17.16 -11.05 0.31
C ARG A 13 17.68 -10.14 1.42
N MET A 14 16.86 -9.94 2.45
CA MET A 14 17.27 -9.29 3.70
C MET A 14 18.53 -9.96 4.23
N SER A 15 19.51 -9.18 4.70
CA SER A 15 20.69 -9.74 5.36
C SER A 15 20.31 -10.35 6.70
N SER A 16 21.08 -11.35 7.17
CA SER A 16 20.82 -12.01 8.46
C SER A 16 20.87 -11.04 9.63
N GLU A 17 21.71 -10.01 9.56
CA GLU A 17 21.82 -8.97 10.59
C GLU A 17 20.59 -8.04 10.61
N GLU A 18 20.05 -7.65 9.45
CA GLU A 18 18.80 -6.89 9.36
C GLU A 18 17.62 -7.70 9.91
N ALA A 19 17.58 -9.01 9.61
CA ALA A 19 16.59 -9.92 10.16
C ALA A 19 16.72 -10.06 11.69
N GLN A 20 17.95 -10.16 12.21
CA GLN A 20 18.19 -10.23 13.66
C GLN A 20 17.81 -8.92 14.38
N ARG A 21 18.07 -7.76 13.78
CA ARG A 21 17.62 -6.47 14.33
C ARG A 21 16.10 -6.33 14.35
N LEU A 22 15.40 -6.88 13.36
CA LEU A 22 13.94 -6.96 13.35
C LEU A 22 13.38 -7.87 14.46
N LEU A 23 14.12 -8.93 14.79
CA LEU A 23 13.76 -9.89 15.85
C LEU A 23 14.15 -9.41 17.26
N ASP A 24 14.83 -8.27 17.39
CA ASP A 24 15.12 -7.67 18.68
C ASP A 24 13.81 -7.28 19.40
N PRO A 25 13.66 -7.55 20.70
CA PRO A 25 12.43 -7.24 21.43
C PRO A 25 11.98 -5.78 21.32
N SER A 26 12.91 -4.83 21.23
CA SER A 26 12.57 -3.41 21.10
C SER A 26 11.98 -3.08 19.73
N SER A 27 12.51 -3.70 18.66
CA SER A 27 11.98 -3.58 17.29
C SER A 27 10.59 -4.22 17.19
N LEU A 28 10.43 -5.42 17.75
CA LEU A 28 9.14 -6.12 17.77
C LEU A 28 8.07 -5.33 18.55
N ALA A 29 8.44 -4.71 19.67
CA ALA A 29 7.54 -3.85 20.44
C ALA A 29 7.09 -2.63 19.62
N LYS A 30 8.00 -1.98 18.89
CA LYS A 30 7.68 -0.84 18.01
C LYS A 30 6.74 -1.24 16.87
N ILE A 31 7.03 -2.35 16.20
CA ILE A 31 6.20 -2.88 15.10
C ILE A 31 4.80 -3.23 15.62
N SER A 32 4.73 -3.94 16.74
CA SER A 32 3.46 -4.34 17.36
C SER A 32 2.64 -3.11 17.76
N GLY A 33 3.28 -2.11 18.37
CA GLY A 33 2.63 -0.85 18.74
C GLY A 33 2.05 -0.09 17.54
N LEU A 34 2.80 -0.01 16.43
CA LEU A 34 2.33 0.61 15.18
C LEU A 34 1.15 -0.13 14.55
N ILE A 35 1.20 -1.47 14.49
CA ILE A 35 0.09 -2.29 13.96
C ILE A 35 -1.17 -2.10 14.81
N VAL A 36 -1.03 -2.11 16.15
CA VAL A 36 -2.16 -1.93 17.06
C VAL A 36 -2.77 -0.54 16.90
N ARG A 37 -1.96 0.52 16.83
CA ARG A 37 -2.43 1.89 16.55
C ARG A 37 -3.15 1.99 15.21
N ALA A 38 -2.58 1.40 14.17
CA ALA A 38 -3.17 1.38 12.83
C ALA A 38 -4.56 0.71 12.84
N ARG A 39 -4.67 -0.46 13.47
CA ARG A 39 -5.96 -1.15 13.63
C ARG A 39 -6.96 -0.31 14.41
N MET A 40 -6.55 0.26 15.56
CA MET A 40 -7.45 1.08 16.37
C MET A 40 -7.98 2.31 15.61
N ILE A 41 -7.13 2.97 14.80
CA ILE A 41 -7.56 4.10 13.97
C ILE A 41 -8.56 3.61 12.92
N VAL A 42 -8.22 2.56 12.19
CA VAL A 42 -9.05 2.05 11.10
C VAL A 42 -10.38 1.50 11.60
N GLU A 43 -10.36 0.62 12.59
CA GLU A 43 -11.55 0.03 13.20
C GLU A 43 -12.37 1.08 13.95
N GLY A 44 -11.73 2.02 14.65
CA GLY A 44 -12.38 3.15 15.31
C GLY A 44 -13.08 4.10 14.34
N SER A 45 -12.47 4.39 13.19
CA SER A 45 -13.10 5.20 12.14
C SER A 45 -14.24 4.48 11.43
N ILE A 46 -14.12 3.16 11.20
CA ILE A 46 -15.17 2.35 10.56
C ILE A 46 -16.35 2.14 11.53
N THR A 47 -16.10 1.99 12.83
CA THR A 47 -17.17 1.76 13.82
C THR A 47 -18.00 3.02 14.13
N GLY A 48 -17.49 4.22 13.85
CA GLY A 48 -18.19 5.50 14.07
C GLY A 48 -19.10 5.97 12.91
N LEU A 49 -19.02 5.36 11.73
CA LEU A 49 -19.72 5.79 10.50
C LEU A 49 -20.83 4.82 10.05
N HIS A 50 -21.50 4.19 11.01
CA HIS A 50 -22.56 3.17 10.85
C HIS A 50 -22.04 1.73 10.67
N ARG A 51 -22.38 0.87 11.65
CA ARG A 51 -22.58 -0.56 11.38
C ARG A 51 -23.69 -0.68 10.34
N SER A 52 -23.35 -1.01 9.11
CA SER A 52 -24.29 -1.70 8.23
C SER A 52 -24.58 -3.08 8.84
N PRO A 53 -25.85 -3.46 9.11
CA PRO A 53 -26.20 -4.76 9.68
C PRO A 53 -26.19 -5.89 8.64
N PHE A 54 -25.47 -5.75 7.53
CA PHE A 54 -25.41 -6.79 6.50
C PHE A 54 -24.25 -7.76 6.76
N HIS A 55 -24.52 -8.72 7.63
CA HIS A 55 -23.94 -10.04 7.47
C HIS A 55 -24.61 -10.73 6.28
N GLY A 56 -23.79 -11.14 5.30
CA GLY A 56 -24.14 -12.15 4.30
C GLY A 56 -24.73 -11.63 3.00
N SER A 57 -23.88 -11.33 2.04
CA SER A 57 -24.18 -11.58 0.63
C SER A 57 -22.94 -12.18 -0.03
N SER A 58 -23.17 -13.25 -0.77
CA SER A 58 -22.19 -14.17 -1.32
C SER A 58 -20.99 -13.50 -1.99
N VAL A 59 -19.81 -14.03 -1.70
CA VAL A 59 -18.72 -14.05 -2.66
C VAL A 59 -19.17 -14.93 -3.83
N GLU A 60 -18.94 -14.45 -5.06
CA GLU A 60 -19.14 -15.12 -6.36
C GLU A 60 -20.51 -14.97 -7.06
N PHE A 61 -20.77 -13.83 -7.71
CA PHE A 61 -21.20 -13.74 -9.13
C PHE A 61 -21.40 -12.27 -9.55
N ALA A 62 -20.73 -11.81 -10.62
CA ALA A 62 -21.07 -10.53 -11.27
C ALA A 62 -22.37 -10.71 -12.07
N GLU A 63 -23.40 -9.90 -11.79
CA GLU A 63 -24.75 -10.07 -12.32
C GLU A 63 -24.80 -10.37 -13.83
N HIS A 64 -25.54 -11.42 -14.20
CA HIS A 64 -25.94 -11.63 -15.59
C HIS A 64 -27.03 -10.63 -15.95
N ARG A 65 -26.74 -9.72 -16.88
CA ARG A 65 -27.75 -8.81 -17.44
C ARG A 65 -28.38 -9.45 -18.67
N GLU A 66 -29.71 -9.40 -18.80
CA GLU A 66 -30.37 -9.80 -20.04
C GLU A 66 -29.90 -8.91 -21.20
N TYR A 67 -29.59 -9.52 -22.33
CA TYR A 67 -29.11 -8.84 -23.53
C TYR A 67 -30.17 -7.84 -24.03
N VAL A 68 -29.71 -6.62 -24.36
CA VAL A 68 -30.53 -5.61 -25.04
C VAL A 68 -29.91 -5.30 -26.40
N PRO A 69 -30.71 -5.07 -27.45
CA PRO A 69 -30.19 -4.64 -28.74
C PRO A 69 -29.27 -3.43 -28.61
N GLY A 70 -28.00 -3.59 -29.00
CA GLY A 70 -26.93 -2.61 -28.80
C GLY A 70 -25.77 -3.12 -27.93
N ASP A 71 -25.98 -4.21 -27.19
CA ASP A 71 -24.91 -4.90 -26.47
C ASP A 71 -23.96 -5.65 -27.42
N ASP A 72 -22.69 -5.75 -27.01
CA ASP A 72 -21.69 -6.50 -27.74
C ASP A 72 -21.87 -8.01 -27.53
N ILE A 73 -22.21 -8.71 -28.61
CA ILE A 73 -22.46 -10.16 -28.65
C ILE A 73 -21.27 -11.01 -28.18
N ARG A 74 -20.05 -10.46 -28.13
CA ARG A 74 -18.84 -11.17 -27.67
C ARG A 74 -18.89 -11.51 -26.18
N TYR A 75 -19.71 -10.80 -25.41
CA TYR A 75 -19.86 -11.01 -23.98
C TYR A 75 -21.06 -11.88 -23.60
N ILE A 76 -21.72 -12.52 -24.58
CA ILE A 76 -22.82 -13.45 -24.32
C ILE A 76 -22.30 -14.70 -23.59
N ASP A 77 -22.96 -15.05 -22.48
CA ASP A 77 -22.69 -16.28 -21.75
C ASP A 77 -23.45 -17.46 -22.39
N TRP A 78 -22.77 -18.17 -23.28
CA TRP A 78 -23.31 -19.35 -23.97
C TRP A 78 -23.69 -20.50 -23.02
N LYS A 79 -23.11 -20.57 -21.82
CA LYS A 79 -23.39 -21.62 -20.84
C LYS A 79 -24.73 -21.37 -20.13
N VAL A 80 -25.06 -20.10 -19.89
CA VAL A 80 -26.39 -19.72 -19.37
C VAL A 80 -27.43 -19.88 -20.46
N PHE A 81 -27.13 -19.44 -21.69
CA PHE A 81 -28.01 -19.63 -22.84
C PHE A 81 -28.47 -21.10 -22.98
N GLY A 82 -27.53 -22.06 -22.93
CA GLY A 82 -27.86 -23.49 -23.01
C GLY A 82 -28.69 -24.06 -21.86
N ARG A 83 -28.99 -23.28 -20.81
CA ARG A 83 -29.81 -23.69 -19.65
C ARG A 83 -31.12 -22.91 -19.54
N SER A 84 -31.13 -21.65 -19.96
CA SER A 84 -32.27 -20.74 -19.77
C SER A 84 -32.93 -20.28 -21.06
N ASP A 85 -32.36 -20.60 -22.24
CA ASP A 85 -32.84 -20.17 -23.56
C ASP A 85 -33.01 -18.65 -23.71
N ARG A 86 -32.24 -17.90 -22.89
CA ARG A 86 -32.23 -16.44 -22.83
C ARG A 86 -30.80 -15.94 -22.96
N TYR A 87 -30.63 -14.83 -23.66
CA TYR A 87 -29.33 -14.20 -23.87
C TYR A 87 -28.96 -13.36 -22.65
N TYR A 88 -27.87 -13.72 -22.00
CA TYR A 88 -27.29 -12.95 -20.91
C TYR A 88 -25.91 -12.46 -21.28
N ILE A 89 -25.62 -11.21 -20.98
CA ILE A 89 -24.30 -10.60 -21.08
C ILE A 89 -23.57 -10.78 -19.76
N LYS A 90 -22.36 -11.31 -19.85
CA LYS A 90 -21.42 -11.37 -18.72
C LYS A 90 -20.90 -9.97 -18.44
N GLN A 91 -21.32 -9.38 -17.33
CA GLN A 91 -20.70 -8.15 -16.84
C GLN A 91 -19.38 -8.50 -16.15
N PHE A 92 -18.33 -7.80 -16.54
CA PHE A 92 -17.04 -7.87 -15.86
C PHE A 92 -16.96 -6.67 -14.93
N GLU A 93 -16.93 -6.92 -13.63
CA GLU A 93 -16.55 -5.88 -12.69
C GLU A 93 -15.05 -5.61 -12.92
N GLU A 94 -14.72 -4.39 -13.34
CA GLU A 94 -13.34 -4.01 -13.58
C GLU A 94 -12.68 -3.78 -12.21
N GLU A 95 -12.20 -4.85 -11.58
CA GLU A 95 -11.37 -4.79 -10.38
C GLU A 95 -10.08 -4.03 -10.71
N THR A 96 -10.12 -2.73 -10.51
CA THR A 96 -8.95 -1.87 -10.69
C THR A 96 -7.99 -2.19 -9.56
N ASN A 97 -7.03 -3.08 -9.81
CA ASN A 97 -5.96 -3.43 -8.88
C ASN A 97 -5.11 -2.17 -8.60
N LEU A 98 -5.46 -1.41 -7.58
CA LEU A 98 -4.78 -0.19 -7.21
C LEU A 98 -3.41 -0.57 -6.64
N ARG A 99 -2.39 0.15 -7.09
CA ARG A 99 -1.04 0.04 -6.54
C ARG A 99 -0.72 1.35 -5.87
N VAL A 100 -0.40 1.29 -4.58
CA VAL A 100 -0.07 2.45 -3.78
C VAL A 100 1.39 2.35 -3.34
N GLN A 101 2.12 3.44 -3.50
CA GLN A 101 3.43 3.62 -2.93
C GLN A 101 3.35 4.69 -1.83
N LEU A 102 3.56 4.29 -0.59
CA LEU A 102 3.72 5.22 0.51
C LEU A 102 5.14 5.75 0.48
N VAL A 103 5.30 7.06 0.50
CA VAL A 103 6.61 7.73 0.51
C VAL A 103 6.69 8.55 1.79
N LEU A 104 7.51 8.10 2.73
CA LEU A 104 7.67 8.70 4.06
C LEU A 104 8.94 9.54 4.10
N ASP A 105 8.76 10.80 4.46
CA ASP A 105 9.84 11.70 4.82
C ASP A 105 10.32 11.42 6.25
N ALA A 106 11.63 11.22 6.39
CA ALA A 106 12.33 10.99 7.64
C ALA A 106 13.44 12.04 7.85
N SER A 107 13.23 13.26 7.37
CA SER A 107 14.04 14.45 7.65
C SER A 107 14.05 14.82 9.14
N GLU A 108 14.98 15.70 9.53
CA GLU A 108 15.05 16.27 10.87
C GLU A 108 13.79 17.08 11.24
N SER A 109 13.18 17.81 10.30
CA SER A 109 11.94 18.59 10.55
C SER A 109 10.78 17.69 11.00
N MET A 110 10.75 16.46 10.50
CA MET A 110 9.77 15.43 10.87
C MET A 110 10.01 14.87 12.28
N ALA A 111 11.22 14.98 12.84
CA ALA A 111 11.47 14.62 14.24
C ALA A 111 10.81 15.57 15.24
N TYR A 112 10.45 16.78 14.81
CA TYR A 112 9.78 17.77 15.66
C TYR A 112 8.40 17.28 16.11
N GLY A 113 8.02 17.61 17.34
CA GLY A 113 6.70 17.30 17.89
C GLY A 113 6.35 18.16 19.09
N SER A 114 5.10 18.61 19.16
CA SER A 114 4.55 19.30 20.32
C SER A 114 3.68 18.32 21.12
N GLY A 115 4.28 17.53 22.01
CA GLY A 115 3.56 16.59 22.90
C GLY A 115 4.13 15.17 22.91
N ALA A 116 3.25 14.16 23.00
CA ALA A 116 3.63 12.75 23.16
C ALA A 116 4.02 12.02 21.86
N MET A 117 3.91 12.68 20.70
CA MET A 117 4.25 12.11 19.38
C MET A 117 4.95 13.15 18.51
N SER A 118 5.98 12.73 17.77
CA SER A 118 6.59 13.52 16.70
C SER A 118 5.74 13.49 15.42
N LYS A 119 5.98 14.45 14.50
CA LYS A 119 5.37 14.41 13.16
C LYS A 119 5.70 13.10 12.44
N LEU A 120 6.92 12.59 12.61
CA LEU A 120 7.36 11.32 12.06
C LEU A 120 6.60 10.12 12.66
N ASP A 121 6.34 10.12 13.96
CA ASP A 121 5.53 9.06 14.58
C ASP A 121 4.08 9.09 14.10
N TYR A 122 3.54 10.28 13.88
CA TYR A 122 2.23 10.45 13.27
C TYR A 122 2.21 9.93 11.84
N ALA A 123 3.19 10.33 11.02
CA ALA A 123 3.32 9.91 9.62
C ALA A 123 3.52 8.39 9.48
N ARG A 124 4.32 7.75 10.34
CA ARG A 124 4.45 6.28 10.40
C ARG A 124 3.13 5.61 10.74
N THR A 125 2.40 6.16 11.72
CA THR A 125 1.12 5.61 12.14
C THR A 125 0.11 5.72 11.00
N LEU A 126 0.06 6.88 10.32
CA LEU A 126 -0.79 7.09 9.16
C LEU A 126 -0.42 6.15 8.00
N ALA A 127 0.87 6.00 7.69
CA ALA A 127 1.37 5.06 6.68
C ALA A 127 0.96 3.62 7.00
N ALA A 128 1.12 3.18 8.25
CA ALA A 128 0.73 1.85 8.69
C ALA A 128 -0.78 1.63 8.60
N SER A 129 -1.60 2.62 8.99
CA SER A 129 -3.06 2.60 8.85
C SER A 129 -3.50 2.48 7.40
N LEU A 130 -2.90 3.28 6.50
CA LEU A 130 -3.19 3.22 5.07
C LEU A 130 -2.79 1.87 4.48
N ALA A 131 -1.60 1.36 4.81
CA ALA A 131 -1.16 0.04 4.36
C ALA A 131 -2.12 -1.07 4.82
N TYR A 132 -2.62 -0.99 6.06
CA TYR A 132 -3.61 -1.94 6.58
C TYR A 132 -4.93 -1.87 5.80
N LEU A 133 -5.44 -0.67 5.51
CA LEU A 133 -6.65 -0.46 4.72
C LEU A 133 -6.52 -0.99 3.30
N ILE A 134 -5.43 -0.62 2.62
CA ILE A 134 -5.17 -0.98 1.21
C ILE A 134 -5.05 -2.50 1.07
N LEU A 135 -4.27 -3.16 1.93
CA LEU A 135 -4.18 -4.63 1.94
C LEU A 135 -5.50 -5.30 2.33
N GLY A 136 -6.33 -4.62 3.14
CA GLY A 136 -7.69 -5.05 3.47
C GLY A 136 -8.60 -5.14 2.24
N GLN A 137 -8.44 -4.18 1.32
CA GLN A 137 -9.15 -4.09 0.03
C GLN A 137 -8.51 -4.93 -1.09
N GLN A 138 -7.52 -5.77 -0.77
CA GLN A 138 -6.76 -6.60 -1.72
C GLN A 138 -5.91 -5.83 -2.75
N ASP A 139 -5.68 -4.55 -2.49
CA ASP A 139 -4.82 -3.70 -3.28
C ASP A 139 -3.34 -3.83 -2.88
N ALA A 140 -2.45 -3.44 -3.79
CA ALA A 140 -1.02 -3.57 -3.58
C ALA A 140 -0.46 -2.33 -2.89
N VAL A 141 0.34 -2.52 -1.84
CA VAL A 141 1.01 -1.40 -1.15
C VAL A 141 2.51 -1.67 -1.02
N GLY A 142 3.30 -0.61 -1.18
CA GLY A 142 4.73 -0.58 -0.84
C GLY A 142 5.05 0.67 -0.02
N ALA A 143 6.25 0.73 0.54
CA ALA A 143 6.73 1.89 1.28
C ALA A 143 8.16 2.26 0.85
N LEU A 144 8.46 3.55 0.80
CA LEU A 144 9.77 4.08 0.54
C LEU A 144 10.03 5.18 1.56
N VAL A 145 11.19 5.14 2.22
CA VAL A 145 11.58 6.14 3.22
C VAL A 145 12.76 6.93 2.67
N PHE A 146 12.67 8.25 2.76
CA PHE A 146 13.72 9.15 2.29
C PHE A 146 14.07 10.23 3.32
N ASP A 147 15.27 10.75 3.19
CA ASP A 147 15.83 11.99 3.77
C ASP A 147 16.62 12.67 2.64
N GLU A 148 17.89 13.09 2.83
CA GLU A 148 18.81 13.39 1.73
C GLU A 148 18.94 12.25 0.69
N LYS A 149 18.69 11.00 1.10
CA LYS A 149 18.79 9.81 0.25
C LYS A 149 17.66 8.82 0.52
N ILE A 150 17.58 7.78 -0.30
CA ILE A 150 16.66 6.67 -0.04
C ILE A 150 17.26 5.82 1.08
N ARG A 151 16.58 5.77 2.23
CA ARG A 151 17.04 5.00 3.41
C ARG A 151 16.59 3.54 3.36
N ALA A 152 15.33 3.32 3.02
CA ALA A 152 14.72 2.01 3.05
C ALA A 152 13.57 1.90 2.05
N GLU A 153 13.31 0.67 1.60
CA GLU A 153 12.28 0.36 0.62
C GLU A 153 11.62 -0.98 1.01
N ALA A 154 10.30 -0.98 1.12
CA ALA A 154 9.46 -2.17 1.13
C ALA A 154 8.79 -2.30 -0.25
N PRO A 155 9.00 -3.40 -0.97
CA PRO A 155 8.50 -3.56 -2.33
C PRO A 155 6.97 -3.62 -2.36
N ILE A 156 6.34 -3.09 -3.40
CA ILE A 156 4.88 -3.18 -3.57
C ILE A 156 4.43 -4.66 -3.60
N SER A 157 3.50 -5.00 -2.72
CA SER A 157 2.92 -6.35 -2.59
C SER A 157 1.44 -6.29 -2.16
N GLN A 158 0.65 -7.27 -2.60
CA GLN A 158 -0.75 -7.48 -2.19
C GLN A 158 -0.87 -8.49 -1.03
N SER A 159 0.24 -9.11 -0.63
CA SER A 159 0.20 -10.16 0.39
C SER A 159 -0.07 -9.60 1.78
N ARG A 160 -1.03 -10.16 2.51
CA ARG A 160 -1.33 -9.73 3.89
C ARG A 160 -0.16 -9.90 4.85
N SER A 161 0.72 -10.89 4.63
CA SER A 161 1.94 -11.07 5.43
C SER A 161 2.96 -9.95 5.20
N HIS A 162 2.87 -9.23 4.08
CA HIS A 162 3.74 -8.11 3.77
C HIS A 162 3.57 -6.92 4.73
N LEU A 163 2.43 -6.81 5.42
CA LEU A 163 2.17 -5.72 6.36
C LEU A 163 3.24 -5.65 7.46
N GLN A 164 3.69 -6.80 7.98
CA GLN A 164 4.70 -6.83 9.03
C GLN A 164 6.05 -6.33 8.54
N ASP A 165 6.45 -6.74 7.34
CA ASP A 165 7.69 -6.27 6.72
C ASP A 165 7.65 -4.76 6.47
N LEU A 166 6.54 -4.26 5.92
CA LEU A 166 6.32 -2.85 5.62
C LEU A 166 6.36 -2.00 6.91
N VAL A 167 5.61 -2.41 7.94
CA VAL A 167 5.63 -1.72 9.24
C VAL A 167 7.01 -1.82 9.90
N GLY A 168 7.70 -2.96 9.74
CA GLY A 168 9.08 -3.13 10.18
C GLY A 168 10.05 -2.13 9.57
N VAL A 169 9.89 -1.83 8.28
CA VAL A 169 10.65 -0.77 7.60
C VAL A 169 10.30 0.60 8.17
N LEU A 170 9.02 0.92 8.35
CA LEU A 170 8.59 2.24 8.86
C LEU A 170 9.03 2.49 10.33
N ALA A 171 8.99 1.46 11.17
CA ALA A 171 9.25 1.55 12.60
C ALA A 171 10.74 1.83 12.94
N GLN A 172 11.66 1.44 12.07
CA GLN A 172 13.10 1.58 12.29
C GLN A 172 13.67 2.96 11.93
N GLN A 173 12.85 3.83 11.35
CA GLN A 173 13.34 5.12 10.88
C GLN A 173 13.63 6.06 12.06
N SER A 174 14.31 7.17 11.80
CA SER A 174 14.51 8.26 12.77
C SER A 174 14.81 9.54 12.01
N GLY A 175 14.18 10.66 12.37
CA GLY A 175 14.52 11.96 11.80
C GLY A 175 15.84 12.44 12.38
N LYS A 176 16.90 12.46 11.57
CA LYS A 176 18.25 12.79 12.03
C LYS A 176 19.03 13.69 11.09
N ASP A 177 18.78 13.56 9.80
CA ASP A 177 19.54 14.28 8.77
C ASP A 177 18.65 15.36 8.17
N ALA A 178 19.25 16.50 7.79
CA ALA A 178 18.58 17.54 7.01
C ALA A 178 18.10 16.96 5.67
N THR A 179 17.25 17.64 4.91
CA THR A 179 16.75 17.09 3.64
C THR A 179 16.57 18.19 2.61
N ASP A 180 17.19 18.00 1.44
CA ASP A 180 16.84 18.73 0.22
C ASP A 180 15.71 17.94 -0.48
N ILE A 181 14.48 18.41 -0.31
CA ILE A 181 13.27 17.69 -0.74
C ILE A 181 13.24 17.54 -2.26
N GLY A 182 13.72 18.55 -3.00
CA GLY A 182 13.72 18.55 -4.46
C GLY A 182 14.58 17.42 -5.04
N GLU A 183 15.83 17.31 -4.61
CA GLU A 183 16.71 16.23 -5.06
C GLU A 183 16.23 14.85 -4.59
N ALA A 184 15.76 14.76 -3.34
CA ALA A 184 15.30 13.50 -2.77
C ALA A 184 14.10 12.94 -3.53
N LEU A 185 13.10 13.78 -3.82
CA LEU A 185 11.92 13.38 -4.59
C LEU A 185 12.28 12.94 -6.02
N GLY A 186 13.22 13.60 -6.68
CA GLY A 186 13.73 13.16 -7.99
C GLY A 186 14.23 11.70 -7.95
N ARG A 187 15.02 11.36 -6.93
CA ARG A 187 15.53 9.99 -6.71
C ARG A 187 14.40 9.01 -6.39
N VAL A 188 13.37 9.44 -5.65
CA VAL A 188 12.17 8.63 -5.39
C VAL A 188 11.46 8.32 -6.70
N PHE A 189 11.18 9.32 -7.54
CA PHE A 189 10.47 9.12 -8.80
C PHE A 189 11.24 8.23 -9.77
N ASP A 190 12.57 8.34 -9.84
CA ASP A 190 13.42 7.44 -10.64
C ASP A 190 13.33 5.98 -10.18
N ARG A 191 13.06 5.76 -8.89
CA ARG A 191 12.88 4.42 -8.33
C ARG A 191 11.53 3.80 -8.71
N LEU A 192 10.52 4.63 -8.99
CA LEU A 192 9.16 4.19 -9.27
C LEU A 192 9.00 3.77 -10.74
N LYS A 193 9.23 2.47 -10.99
CA LYS A 193 9.20 1.89 -12.35
C LYS A 193 7.80 1.56 -12.89
N ARG A 194 6.74 1.74 -12.10
CA ARG A 194 5.38 1.30 -12.45
C ARG A 194 4.35 2.35 -12.05
N ARG A 195 3.29 2.49 -12.86
CA ARG A 195 2.15 3.37 -12.55
C ARG A 195 1.54 2.96 -11.20
N CYS A 196 1.56 3.87 -10.25
CA CYS A 196 1.00 3.69 -8.91
C CYS A 196 0.50 5.05 -8.39
N LEU A 197 -0.43 5.01 -7.44
CA LEU A 197 -0.77 6.16 -6.62
C LEU A 197 0.37 6.38 -5.62
N ILE A 198 0.91 7.59 -5.58
CA ILE A 198 1.96 7.96 -4.62
C ILE A 198 1.31 8.76 -3.51
N VAL A 199 1.49 8.31 -2.26
CA VAL A 199 1.06 9.03 -1.07
C VAL A 199 2.31 9.54 -0.37
N LEU A 200 2.55 10.84 -0.47
CA LEU A 200 3.70 11.50 0.15
C LEU A 200 3.33 11.98 1.56
N LEU A 201 4.13 11.59 2.54
CA LEU A 201 3.96 11.89 3.95
C LEU A 201 5.16 12.72 4.43
N THR A 202 5.00 14.03 4.47
CA THR A 202 6.06 15.01 4.71
C THR A 202 5.44 16.29 5.26
N ASP A 203 6.23 17.09 5.97
CA ASP A 203 5.85 18.44 6.36
C ASP A 203 6.26 19.51 5.34
N LEU A 204 6.88 19.10 4.22
CA LEU A 204 7.39 19.95 3.14
C LEU A 204 8.27 21.09 3.63
N PHE A 205 8.92 20.91 4.78
CA PHE A 205 9.78 21.92 5.34
C PHE A 205 11.13 21.89 4.63
N ASP A 206 11.46 22.98 3.94
CA ASP A 206 12.74 23.17 3.25
C ASP A 206 13.29 24.55 3.63
N ASP A 207 14.59 24.62 3.91
CA ASP A 207 15.29 25.85 4.32
C ASP A 207 15.86 26.64 3.12
N LYS A 208 15.51 26.23 1.89
CA LYS A 208 15.93 26.87 0.62
C LYS A 208 14.82 27.63 -0.09
#